data_AF-A0A2G4FAH2-F1
#
_entry.id   AF-A0A2G4FAH2-F1
#
_cell.length_a   1.000
_cell.length_b   1.000
_cell.length_c   1.000
_cell.angle_alpha   90.00
_cell.angle_beta   90.00
_cell.angle_gamma   90.00
#
_symmetry.space_group_name_H-M   'P 1'
#
loop_
_entity.id
_entity.type
_entity.pdbx_description
1 polymer ?
#
loop_
_entity_poly.entity_id
_entity_poly.type
_entity_poly.pdbx_seq_one_letter_code
_entity_poly.pdbx_strand_id
1 'polypeptide(L)'
;MALPRAGSALRADLATSDSPTANPLSATTYPFCIVAGPKRRAQHRRMLRLLPLACLALLTFVNSAILHARPDDASSWQKAYPAAEKGMKRIVIHLDAQKDEFSWKVELIVGKTMETDGVNRVALMGTIEERTVQGWGYNYYQAQVKADGMISTRIGVDPNQPKVQQFVTLMPHGPVRYNSRLPIVVYVPEGYEVRYRFWKAEETTRTGEVG
;
A
#
# COMPACT_ATOMS: atom_id res chain seq x y z
N MET A 1 39.10 -11.70 51.82
CA MET A 1 38.38 -10.89 52.83
C MET A 1 36.99 -11.49 52.98
N ALA A 2 36.58 -11.79 54.21
CA ALA A 2 35.52 -12.75 54.53
C ALA A 2 34.23 -12.05 55.03
N LEU A 3 33.08 -12.65 54.66
CA LEU A 3 31.76 -12.74 55.36
C LEU A 3 30.85 -11.48 55.47
N PRO A 4 29.53 -11.60 55.82
CA PRO A 4 28.54 -12.72 55.72
C PRO A 4 27.04 -12.35 55.37
N ARG A 5 26.18 -13.39 55.20
CA ARG A 5 24.73 -13.63 55.58
C ARG A 5 23.65 -12.54 55.35
N ALA A 6 22.35 -12.79 55.07
CA ALA A 6 21.37 -13.82 55.48
C ALA A 6 20.19 -13.90 54.45
N GLY A 7 19.49 -15.02 54.25
CA GLY A 7 18.19 -15.40 54.89
C GLY A 7 16.98 -14.69 54.21
N SER A 8 15.89 -15.28 53.75
CA SER A 8 15.07 -16.41 54.25
C SER A 8 14.09 -16.88 53.16
N ALA A 9 13.76 -18.17 53.16
CA ALA A 9 12.64 -18.77 52.45
C ALA A 9 11.35 -18.69 53.30
N LEU A 10 10.16 -18.69 52.69
CA LEU A 10 9.05 -19.63 52.98
C LEU A 10 7.73 -19.32 52.22
N ARG A 11 7.09 -20.41 51.74
CA ARG A 11 5.64 -20.71 51.57
C ARG A 11 4.79 -19.83 50.62
N ALA A 12 4.16 -20.32 49.55
CA ALA A 12 3.22 -21.45 49.36
C ALA A 12 1.84 -21.23 50.00
N ASP A 13 0.80 -21.13 49.16
CA ASP A 13 -0.55 -21.74 49.25
C ASP A 13 -1.37 -21.21 48.04
N LEU A 14 -1.78 -22.01 47.04
CA LEU A 14 -2.79 -23.08 46.97
C LEU A 14 -4.26 -22.62 46.98
N ALA A 15 -5.01 -23.25 46.07
CA ALA A 15 -6.47 -23.39 45.92
C ALA A 15 -7.21 -22.26 45.17
N THR A 16 -8.11 -22.45 44.19
CA THR A 16 -8.86 -23.53 43.51
C THR A 16 -10.34 -23.13 43.47
N SER A 17 -11.05 -23.61 42.44
CA SER A 17 -12.51 -23.76 42.25
C SER A 17 -13.18 -22.63 41.46
N ASP A 18 -13.68 -22.89 40.25
CA ASP A 18 -14.80 -23.74 39.78
C ASP A 18 -16.18 -23.02 39.79
N SER A 19 -16.79 -23.06 38.60
CA SER A 19 -18.19 -22.81 38.18
C SER A 19 -19.27 -23.53 39.05
N PRO A 20 -20.63 -23.48 38.82
CA PRO A 20 -21.41 -23.06 37.63
C PRO A 20 -22.82 -22.38 37.89
N THR A 21 -23.51 -22.05 36.78
CA THR A 21 -24.98 -22.01 36.48
C THR A 21 -26.05 -21.78 37.59
N ALA A 22 -27.03 -20.89 37.31
CA ALA A 22 -28.47 -21.18 37.47
C ALA A 22 -29.39 -20.08 36.89
N ASN A 23 -30.34 -20.51 36.07
CA ASN A 23 -31.57 -19.83 35.66
C ASN A 23 -32.67 -20.18 36.67
N PRO A 24 -33.70 -19.33 36.89
CA PRO A 24 -35.04 -19.90 36.97
C PRO A 24 -36.14 -19.06 36.30
N LEU A 25 -37.01 -19.79 35.58
CA LEU A 25 -38.39 -19.42 35.25
C LEU A 25 -39.24 -19.40 36.53
N SER A 26 -40.24 -18.52 36.63
CA SER A 26 -41.66 -18.84 36.98
C SER A 26 -42.52 -17.60 37.24
N ALA A 27 -43.62 -17.51 36.47
CA ALA A 27 -45.00 -17.09 36.77
C ALA A 27 -45.30 -16.13 37.94
N THR A 28 -46.12 -15.09 37.71
CA THR A 28 -47.56 -15.04 38.11
C THR A 28 -48.22 -13.65 37.91
N THR A 29 -49.42 -13.69 37.31
CA THR A 29 -50.68 -13.05 37.74
C THR A 29 -50.77 -11.52 37.92
N TYR A 30 -51.57 -10.89 37.05
CA TYR A 30 -52.17 -9.55 37.20
C TYR A 30 -53.15 -9.48 38.40
N PRO A 31 -53.42 -8.27 38.92
CA PRO A 31 -54.77 -7.77 38.71
C PRO A 31 -54.88 -6.28 38.32
N PHE A 32 -55.95 -6.05 37.57
CA PHE A 32 -56.61 -4.78 37.27
C PHE A 32 -56.82 -3.90 38.50
N CYS A 33 -56.60 -2.59 38.34
CA CYS A 33 -57.38 -1.55 39.00
C CYS A 33 -57.69 -0.44 37.98
N ILE A 34 -58.96 -0.38 37.57
CA ILE A 34 -59.58 0.71 36.82
C ILE A 34 -59.98 1.79 37.83
N VAL A 35 -59.58 3.05 37.64
CA VAL A 35 -60.33 4.21 38.15
C VAL A 35 -60.26 5.41 37.19
N ALA A 36 -61.45 5.81 36.75
CA ALA A 36 -61.94 7.15 36.35
C ALA A 36 -61.28 7.95 35.19
N GLY A 37 -62.05 8.13 34.10
CA GLY A 37 -62.05 9.38 33.32
C GLY A 37 -62.90 10.46 34.01
N PRO A 38 -63.30 11.58 33.36
CA PRO A 38 -62.94 12.08 32.03
C PRO A 38 -62.54 13.58 32.04
N LYS A 39 -62.03 14.11 30.92
CA LYS A 39 -62.52 15.39 30.36
C LYS A 39 -62.03 15.56 28.92
N ARG A 40 -62.95 15.35 27.98
CA ARG A 40 -62.79 15.73 26.57
C ARG A 40 -62.66 17.25 26.50
N ARG A 41 -61.55 17.74 25.96
CA ARG A 41 -61.46 19.11 25.44
C ARG A 41 -61.05 19.06 23.99
N ALA A 42 -62.00 19.53 23.17
CA ALA A 42 -61.89 20.21 21.90
C ALA A 42 -60.76 19.78 20.95
N GLN A 43 -61.20 19.14 19.86
CA GLN A 43 -60.53 19.10 18.57
C GLN A 43 -59.94 20.47 18.21
N HIS A 44 -58.63 20.56 18.16
CA HIS A 44 -57.99 21.43 17.19
C HIS A 44 -57.46 20.55 16.07
N ARG A 45 -58.27 20.42 15.01
CA ARG A 45 -57.80 20.02 13.68
C ARG A 45 -56.61 20.94 13.34
N ARG A 46 -55.39 20.43 13.46
CA ARG A 46 -54.26 20.93 12.69
C ARG A 46 -53.79 19.77 11.85
N MET A 47 -54.05 19.94 10.57
CA MET A 47 -53.91 18.96 9.51
C MET A 47 -52.54 18.30 9.54
N LEU A 48 -52.59 16.98 9.48
CA LEU A 48 -51.58 16.11 8.93
C LEU A 48 -50.87 16.77 7.73
N ARG A 49 -49.60 17.10 7.90
CA ARG A 49 -48.62 17.17 6.82
C ARG A 49 -47.43 16.31 7.21
N LEU A 50 -47.62 15.00 7.09
CA LEU A 50 -46.52 14.06 6.88
C LEU A 50 -46.03 14.28 5.45
N LEU A 51 -44.83 14.81 5.28
CA LEU A 51 -44.02 14.81 4.04
C LEU A 51 -42.59 15.20 4.43
N PRO A 52 -41.54 14.58 3.88
CA PRO A 52 -40.98 13.35 4.42
C PRO A 52 -39.55 13.53 4.94
N LEU A 53 -39.23 12.88 6.06
CA LEU A 53 -37.86 12.67 6.57
C LEU A 53 -37.01 11.73 5.67
N ALA A 54 -37.33 11.65 4.38
CA ALA A 54 -36.66 10.80 3.39
C ALA A 54 -35.54 11.52 2.63
N CYS A 55 -35.37 12.84 2.79
CA CYS A 55 -34.32 13.61 2.10
C CYS A 55 -32.97 13.64 2.84
N LEU A 56 -32.89 13.20 4.10
CA LEU A 56 -31.63 13.22 4.88
C LEU A 56 -30.91 11.86 4.92
N ALA A 57 -31.32 10.89 4.10
CA ALA A 57 -30.65 9.59 3.94
C ALA A 57 -30.02 9.41 2.54
N LEU A 58 -30.04 10.44 1.69
CA LEU A 58 -29.44 10.43 0.34
C LEU A 58 -28.18 11.30 0.23
N LEU A 59 -27.64 11.82 1.34
CA LEU A 59 -26.50 12.75 1.37
C LEU A 59 -25.17 12.13 1.82
N THR A 60 -25.10 10.82 2.08
CA THR A 60 -23.87 10.15 2.57
C THR A 60 -23.26 9.14 1.59
N PHE A 61 -23.78 9.02 0.37
CA PHE A 61 -23.24 8.12 -0.67
C PHE A 61 -22.51 8.85 -1.80
N VAL A 62 -22.01 10.06 -1.55
CA VAL A 62 -20.98 10.67 -2.41
C VAL A 62 -19.65 10.51 -1.70
N ASN A 63 -19.18 9.26 -1.58
CA ASN A 63 -17.78 9.01 -1.28
C ASN A 63 -17.01 9.41 -2.53
N SER A 64 -16.57 10.65 -2.55
CA SER A 64 -15.83 11.28 -3.63
C SER A 64 -14.61 10.43 -3.95
N ALA A 65 -14.69 9.63 -5.01
CA ALA A 65 -13.51 9.26 -5.76
C ALA A 65 -12.93 10.59 -6.26
N ILE A 66 -11.92 11.10 -5.56
CA ILE A 66 -11.06 12.15 -6.08
C ILE A 66 -10.32 11.48 -7.24
N LEU A 67 -10.93 11.54 -8.42
CA LEU A 67 -10.20 11.46 -9.67
C LEU A 67 -9.28 12.69 -9.63
N HIS A 68 -8.06 12.49 -9.15
CA HIS A 68 -7.01 13.48 -9.34
C HIS A 68 -6.92 13.65 -10.84
N ALA A 69 -7.40 14.80 -11.33
CA ALA A 69 -7.31 15.14 -12.74
C ALA A 69 -5.84 15.00 -13.10
N ARG A 70 -5.52 13.95 -13.88
CA ARG A 70 -4.20 13.79 -14.46
C ARG A 70 -3.93 15.09 -15.21
N PRO A 71 -2.74 15.68 -15.12
CA PRO A 71 -2.41 16.80 -15.98
C PRO A 71 -2.72 16.34 -17.41
N ASP A 72 -3.64 17.05 -18.08
CA ASP A 72 -4.00 16.75 -19.46
C ASP A 72 -2.71 16.55 -20.28
N ASP A 73 -2.76 15.71 -21.31
CA ASP A 73 -1.66 15.39 -22.25
C ASP A 73 -1.00 16.61 -22.95
N ALA A 74 -1.38 17.83 -22.57
CA ALA A 74 -0.79 19.12 -22.89
C ALA A 74 0.58 19.39 -22.22
N SER A 75 1.17 18.40 -21.55
CA SER A 75 2.49 18.55 -20.98
C SER A 75 3.56 18.45 -22.07
N SER A 76 4.32 19.51 -22.23
CA SER A 76 5.41 19.68 -23.23
C SER A 76 6.56 18.67 -23.10
N TRP A 77 6.47 17.70 -22.17
CA TRP A 77 7.51 16.69 -21.96
C TRP A 77 7.78 15.88 -23.21
N GLN A 78 6.80 15.67 -24.09
CA GLN A 78 6.99 14.94 -25.35
C GLN A 78 8.02 15.64 -26.28
N LYS A 79 8.17 16.96 -26.17
CA LYS A 79 9.21 17.72 -26.90
C LYS A 79 10.59 17.53 -26.28
N ALA A 80 10.65 17.35 -24.96
CA ALA A 80 11.90 17.12 -24.24
C ALA A 80 12.37 15.67 -24.39
N TYR A 81 11.48 14.70 -24.26
CA TYR A 81 11.79 13.29 -24.36
C TYR A 81 11.41 12.77 -25.75
N PRO A 82 12.37 12.53 -26.66
CA PRO A 82 12.07 12.03 -28.01
C PRO A 82 11.45 10.63 -27.99
N ALA A 83 10.95 10.17 -29.14
CA ALA A 83 10.50 8.79 -29.27
C ALA A 83 11.67 7.81 -29.05
N ALA A 84 11.35 6.59 -28.62
CA ALA A 84 12.37 5.56 -28.47
C ALA A 84 13.00 5.20 -29.83
N GLU A 85 14.30 4.91 -29.81
CA GLU A 85 15.01 4.37 -30.97
C GLU A 85 14.50 2.97 -31.34
N LYS A 86 14.84 2.48 -32.54
CA LYS A 86 14.41 1.16 -33.01
C LYS A 86 14.89 0.06 -32.04
N GLY A 87 13.96 -0.82 -31.63
CA GLY A 87 14.24 -1.90 -30.66
C GLY A 87 14.16 -1.47 -29.19
N MET A 88 13.83 -0.20 -28.92
CA MET A 88 13.57 0.33 -27.59
C MET A 88 12.10 0.76 -27.48
N LYS A 89 11.60 0.76 -26.24
CA LYS A 89 10.28 1.23 -25.85
C LYS A 89 10.42 2.34 -24.82
N ARG A 90 9.69 3.44 -25.02
CA ARG A 90 9.58 4.53 -24.05
C ARG A 90 8.45 4.24 -23.08
N ILE A 91 8.77 4.09 -21.81
CA ILE A 91 7.83 3.98 -20.71
C ILE A 91 7.79 5.32 -19.97
N VAL A 92 6.58 5.78 -19.64
CA VAL A 92 6.35 7.06 -18.98
C VAL A 92 5.56 6.80 -17.70
N ILE A 93 6.13 7.19 -16.57
CA ILE A 93 5.51 7.03 -15.25
C ILE A 93 5.08 8.43 -14.78
N HIS A 94 3.78 8.63 -14.68
CA HIS A 94 3.19 9.83 -14.11
C HIS A 94 3.03 9.65 -12.59
N LEU A 95 3.43 10.67 -11.83
CA LEU A 95 3.37 10.67 -10.38
C LEU A 95 2.26 11.62 -9.93
N ASP A 96 1.49 11.19 -8.93
CA ASP A 96 0.46 12.04 -8.33
C ASP A 96 1.09 13.08 -7.40
N ALA A 97 0.50 14.27 -7.30
CA ALA A 97 1.01 15.28 -6.39
C ALA A 97 0.88 14.82 -4.93
N GLN A 98 1.96 14.95 -4.16
CA GLN A 98 1.99 14.66 -2.72
C GLN A 98 2.16 15.95 -1.91
N LYS A 99 1.69 15.94 -0.66
CA LYS A 99 1.85 17.09 0.25
C LYS A 99 3.32 17.38 0.57
N ASP A 100 4.08 16.32 0.83
CA ASP A 100 5.53 16.38 1.01
C ASP A 100 6.17 15.39 0.03
N GLU A 101 6.71 15.90 -1.07
CA GLU A 101 7.39 15.07 -2.07
C GLU A 101 8.83 14.72 -1.67
N PHE A 102 9.43 15.42 -0.71
CA PHE A 102 10.83 15.20 -0.33
C PHE A 102 11.01 13.89 0.44
N SER A 103 10.02 13.50 1.23
CA SER A 103 9.99 12.20 1.91
C SER A 103 9.77 11.02 0.98
N TRP A 104 9.34 11.24 -0.26
CA TRP A 104 9.07 10.15 -1.20
C TRP A 104 10.23 9.96 -2.17
N LYS A 105 10.43 8.71 -2.55
CA LYS A 105 11.34 8.32 -3.63
C LYS A 105 10.70 7.21 -4.46
N VAL A 106 11.22 7.04 -5.67
CA VAL A 106 10.78 6.01 -6.62
C VAL A 106 11.95 5.10 -6.94
N GLU A 107 11.78 3.80 -6.78
CA GLU A 107 12.74 2.80 -7.24
C GLU A 107 12.23 2.20 -8.55
N LEU A 108 13.13 2.12 -9.54
CA LEU A 108 12.85 1.61 -10.87
C LEU A 108 13.34 0.17 -10.99
N ILE A 109 12.47 -0.72 -11.43
CA ILE A 109 12.73 -2.15 -11.51
C ILE A 109 12.44 -2.58 -12.95
N VAL A 110 13.49 -2.79 -13.73
CA VAL A 110 13.37 -3.28 -15.12
C VAL A 110 13.55 -4.79 -15.13
N GLY A 111 12.67 -5.49 -15.82
CA GLY A 111 12.71 -6.95 -15.89
C GLY A 111 11.83 -7.54 -16.97
N LYS A 112 11.77 -8.87 -17.01
CA LYS A 112 10.92 -9.62 -17.93
C LYS A 112 10.31 -10.80 -17.20
N THR A 113 9.03 -11.07 -17.50
CA THR A 113 8.37 -12.28 -17.00
C THR A 113 8.80 -13.46 -17.86
N MET A 114 9.38 -14.49 -17.24
CA MET A 114 9.83 -15.71 -17.93
C MET A 114 9.72 -16.92 -17.01
N GLU A 115 9.72 -18.11 -17.62
CA GLU A 115 9.69 -19.36 -16.87
C GLU A 115 11.05 -19.63 -16.21
N THR A 116 11.04 -19.84 -14.90
CA THR A 116 12.20 -20.22 -14.09
C THR A 116 11.92 -21.55 -13.38
N ASP A 117 12.97 -22.11 -12.78
CA ASP A 117 12.87 -23.34 -11.99
C ASP A 117 12.24 -23.13 -10.59
N GLY A 118 12.00 -21.89 -10.19
CA GLY A 118 11.39 -21.51 -8.90
C GLY A 118 12.29 -21.73 -7.67
N VAL A 119 13.50 -22.27 -7.84
CA VAL A 119 14.43 -22.57 -6.74
C VAL A 119 15.65 -21.67 -6.83
N ASN A 120 16.19 -21.48 -8.03
CA ASN A 120 17.38 -20.68 -8.21
C ASN A 120 17.06 -19.19 -8.21
N ARG A 121 17.97 -18.41 -7.63
CA ARG A 121 17.93 -16.95 -7.74
C ARG A 121 18.44 -16.55 -9.11
N VAL A 122 17.52 -16.14 -9.96
CA VAL A 122 17.82 -15.67 -11.31
C VAL A 122 17.79 -14.14 -11.33
N ALA A 123 18.77 -13.53 -12.01
CA ALA A 123 18.79 -12.10 -12.27
C ALA A 123 19.32 -11.82 -13.69
N LEU A 124 18.91 -10.68 -14.25
CA LEU A 124 19.41 -10.18 -15.52
C LEU A 124 20.66 -9.34 -15.28
N MET A 125 21.63 -9.46 -16.18
CA MET A 125 22.81 -8.62 -16.26
C MET A 125 22.52 -7.41 -17.15
N GLY A 126 22.91 -6.26 -16.65
CA GLY A 126 22.71 -4.99 -17.34
C GLY A 126 22.78 -3.84 -16.35
N THR A 127 22.51 -2.64 -16.85
CA THR A 127 22.52 -1.41 -16.07
C THR A 127 21.32 -0.56 -16.44
N ILE A 128 20.88 0.26 -15.51
CA ILE A 128 19.94 1.35 -15.77
C ILE A 128 20.74 2.63 -15.54
N GLU A 129 20.92 3.41 -16.59
CA GLU A 129 21.72 4.63 -16.56
C GLU A 129 20.81 5.85 -16.50
N GLU A 130 21.14 6.78 -15.60
CA GLU A 130 20.57 8.12 -15.62
C GLU A 130 21.26 8.96 -16.70
N ARG A 131 20.46 9.60 -17.55
CA ARG A 131 20.92 10.48 -18.61
C ARG A 131 20.13 11.78 -18.57
N THR A 132 20.75 12.85 -19.05
CA THR A 132 20.12 14.17 -19.09
C THR A 132 19.76 14.54 -20.53
N VAL A 133 18.53 15.01 -20.71
CA VAL A 133 18.07 15.57 -21.98
C VAL A 133 18.82 16.87 -22.26
N GLN A 134 19.60 16.87 -23.34
CA GLN A 134 20.36 18.03 -23.78
C GLN A 134 19.43 19.22 -24.09
N GLY A 135 19.77 20.40 -23.58
CA GLY A 135 18.99 21.63 -23.74
C GLY A 135 17.82 21.80 -22.78
N TRP A 136 17.33 20.74 -22.13
CA TRP A 136 16.23 20.81 -21.16
C TRP A 136 16.70 20.64 -19.71
N GLY A 137 17.78 19.89 -19.48
CA GLY A 137 18.28 19.58 -18.14
C GLY A 137 17.41 18.58 -17.36
N TYR A 138 16.48 17.90 -18.03
CA TYR A 138 15.64 16.86 -17.41
C TYR A 138 16.31 15.49 -17.46
N ASN A 139 16.05 14.67 -16.45
CA ASN A 139 16.63 13.32 -16.37
C ASN A 139 15.68 12.29 -16.97
N TYR A 140 16.26 11.30 -17.64
CA TYR A 140 15.60 10.09 -18.08
C TYR A 140 16.49 8.89 -17.78
N TYR A 141 15.90 7.70 -17.79
CA TYR A 141 16.61 6.47 -17.50
C TYR A 141 16.65 5.59 -18.74
N GLN A 142 17.78 4.96 -19.01
CA GLN A 142 17.94 4.02 -20.12
C GLN A 142 18.45 2.69 -19.59
N ALA A 143 17.68 1.63 -19.83
CA ALA A 143 18.07 0.28 -19.46
C ALA A 143 18.89 -0.35 -20.59
N GLN A 144 20.08 -0.83 -20.25
CA GLN A 144 20.92 -1.65 -21.11
C GLN A 144 20.93 -3.07 -20.56
N VAL A 145 20.27 -3.99 -21.27
CA VAL A 145 20.25 -5.41 -20.91
C VAL A 145 21.22 -6.17 -21.80
N LYS A 146 22.07 -7.02 -21.22
CA LYS A 146 22.91 -7.93 -22.02
C LYS A 146 22.05 -9.09 -22.52
N ALA A 147 22.01 -9.32 -23.83
CA ALA A 147 21.12 -10.29 -24.47
C ALA A 147 21.20 -11.71 -23.85
N ASP A 148 22.41 -12.21 -23.59
CA ASP A 148 22.64 -13.52 -22.95
C ASP A 148 23.07 -13.39 -21.48
N GLY A 149 22.89 -12.20 -20.91
CA GLY A 149 23.34 -11.89 -19.56
C GLY A 149 22.32 -12.33 -18.54
N MET A 150 22.14 -13.63 -18.32
CA MET A 150 21.35 -14.13 -17.19
C MET A 150 22.28 -14.82 -16.20
N ILE A 151 22.20 -14.44 -14.94
CA ILE A 151 22.88 -15.14 -13.84
C ILE A 151 21.88 -15.91 -13.03
N SER A 152 22.29 -17.09 -12.60
CA SER A 152 21.52 -17.96 -11.74
C SER A 152 22.42 -18.60 -10.70
N THR A 153 21.89 -18.85 -9.51
CA THR A 153 22.50 -19.83 -8.61
C THR A 153 22.49 -21.22 -9.25
N ARG A 154 23.31 -22.13 -8.73
CA ARG A 154 23.44 -23.52 -9.21
C ARG A 154 22.98 -24.51 -8.15
N ILE A 155 21.83 -24.25 -7.54
CA ILE A 155 21.18 -25.18 -6.60
C ILE A 155 20.54 -26.30 -7.44
N GLY A 156 20.73 -27.55 -7.01
CA GLY A 156 20.11 -28.70 -7.66
C GLY A 156 18.59 -28.63 -7.57
N VAL A 157 17.92 -28.85 -8.69
CA VAL A 157 16.46 -28.82 -8.81
C VAL A 157 15.98 -30.21 -9.18
N ASP A 158 14.84 -30.64 -8.62
CA ASP A 158 14.17 -31.87 -9.04
C ASP A 158 13.75 -31.75 -10.52
N PRO A 159 14.17 -32.67 -11.42
CA PRO A 159 13.78 -32.65 -12.83
C PRO A 159 12.27 -32.67 -13.07
N ASN A 160 11.47 -33.17 -12.12
CA ASN A 160 10.01 -33.23 -12.23
C ASN A 160 9.31 -31.98 -11.70
N GLN A 161 10.05 -31.02 -11.15
CA GLN A 161 9.46 -29.80 -10.62
C GLN A 161 8.90 -28.92 -11.75
N PRO A 162 7.64 -28.45 -11.63
CA PRO A 162 7.06 -27.57 -12.63
C PRO A 162 7.78 -26.21 -12.65
N LYS A 163 7.98 -25.67 -13.84
CA LYS A 163 8.47 -24.30 -14.01
C LYS A 163 7.44 -23.29 -13.53
N VAL A 164 7.92 -22.16 -13.04
CA VAL A 164 7.08 -21.06 -12.56
C VAL A 164 7.35 -19.80 -13.37
N GLN A 165 6.30 -19.02 -13.62
CA GLN A 165 6.45 -17.70 -14.23
C GLN A 165 6.94 -16.71 -13.18
N GLN A 166 8.16 -16.20 -13.36
CA GLN A 166 8.79 -15.25 -12.46
C GLN A 166 9.19 -13.97 -13.19
N PHE A 167 9.05 -12.84 -12.51
CA PHE A 167 9.59 -11.56 -13.00
C PHE A 167 11.08 -11.48 -12.64
N VAL A 168 11.94 -11.73 -13.63
CA VAL A 168 13.40 -11.67 -13.48
C VAL A 168 13.85 -10.25 -13.80
N THR A 169 14.64 -9.66 -12.92
CA THR A 169 14.96 -8.22 -12.98
C THR A 169 16.45 -7.96 -13.17
N LEU A 170 16.76 -6.79 -13.70
CA LEU A 170 18.06 -6.14 -13.50
C LEU A 170 18.25 -5.78 -12.03
N MET A 171 19.46 -5.34 -11.67
CA MET A 171 19.66 -4.60 -10.43
C MET A 171 18.73 -3.37 -10.42
N PRO A 172 17.89 -3.20 -9.38
CA PRO A 172 17.03 -2.03 -9.28
C PRO A 172 17.83 -0.73 -9.28
N HIS A 173 17.25 0.32 -9.86
CA HIS A 173 17.85 1.64 -9.91
C HIS A 173 17.12 2.62 -9.01
N GLY A 174 17.88 3.37 -8.23
CA GLY A 174 17.39 4.38 -7.32
C GLY A 174 17.83 4.13 -5.88
N PRO A 175 17.15 4.75 -4.89
CA PRO A 175 15.91 5.52 -5.03
C PRO A 175 16.06 6.85 -5.80
N VAL A 176 15.23 7.04 -6.83
CA VAL A 176 15.09 8.28 -7.62
C VAL A 176 14.22 9.31 -6.89
N ARG A 177 14.48 10.60 -7.10
CA ARG A 177 13.68 11.68 -6.52
C ARG A 177 12.21 11.64 -7.00
N TYR A 178 11.27 11.80 -6.07
CA TYR A 178 9.87 12.04 -6.39
C TYR A 178 9.64 13.49 -6.83
N ASN A 179 8.96 13.68 -7.97
CA ASN A 179 8.56 15.00 -8.47
C ASN A 179 7.32 14.83 -9.36
N SER A 180 6.14 15.23 -8.90
CA SER A 180 4.90 15.08 -9.67
C SER A 180 4.79 15.98 -10.89
N ARG A 181 5.61 17.04 -10.97
CA ARG A 181 5.57 18.01 -12.07
C ARG A 181 6.17 17.48 -13.37
N LEU A 182 7.05 16.47 -13.29
CA LEU A 182 7.71 15.87 -14.44
C LEU A 182 7.49 14.35 -14.42
N PRO A 183 7.12 13.73 -15.54
CA PRO A 183 7.05 12.29 -15.60
C PRO A 183 8.47 11.69 -15.53
N ILE A 184 8.58 10.50 -14.94
CA ILE A 184 9.79 9.70 -15.04
C ILE A 184 9.74 8.93 -16.36
N VAL A 185 10.73 9.17 -17.23
CA VAL A 185 10.82 8.50 -18.54
C VAL A 185 11.91 7.45 -18.50
N VAL A 186 11.55 6.22 -18.89
CA VAL A 186 12.47 5.07 -18.93
C VAL A 186 12.44 4.46 -20.33
N TYR A 187 13.59 4.40 -21.00
CA TYR A 187 13.75 3.65 -22.24
C TYR A 187 14.24 2.25 -21.93
N VAL A 188 13.49 1.25 -22.37
CA VAL A 188 13.81 -0.17 -22.16
C VAL A 188 13.81 -0.93 -23.47
N PRO A 189 14.61 -2.00 -23.63
CA PRO A 189 14.56 -2.82 -24.83
C PRO A 189 13.17 -3.46 -25.00
N GLU A 190 12.79 -3.75 -26.24
CA GLU A 190 11.55 -4.46 -26.52
C GLU A 190 11.50 -5.82 -25.80
N GLY A 191 10.31 -6.19 -25.31
CA GLY A 191 10.10 -7.42 -24.54
C GLY A 191 10.48 -7.33 -23.04
N TYR A 192 10.95 -6.16 -22.57
CA TYR A 192 11.12 -5.86 -21.15
C TYR A 192 10.02 -4.93 -20.63
N GLU A 193 9.78 -5.02 -19.34
CA GLU A 193 8.79 -4.25 -18.58
C GLU A 193 9.49 -3.41 -17.50
N VAL A 194 8.86 -2.30 -17.15
CA VAL A 194 9.27 -1.46 -16.02
C VAL A 194 8.21 -1.58 -14.94
N ARG A 195 8.63 -2.01 -13.75
CA ARG A 195 7.87 -1.88 -12.51
C ARG A 195 8.52 -0.78 -11.67
N TYR A 196 7.76 -0.20 -10.77
CA TYR A 196 8.27 0.80 -9.85
C TYR A 196 7.69 0.59 -8.46
N ARG A 197 8.43 1.04 -7.45
CA ARG A 197 8.03 0.98 -6.05
C ARG A 197 8.28 2.33 -5.39
N PHE A 198 7.36 2.73 -4.53
CA PHE A 198 7.53 3.92 -3.71
C PHE A 198 8.27 3.60 -2.42
N TRP A 199 9.19 4.48 -2.07
CA TRP A 199 9.85 4.52 -0.78
C TRP A 199 9.43 5.79 -0.07
N LYS A 200 9.15 5.69 1.23
CA LYS A 200 8.83 6.83 2.08
C LYS A 200 9.78 6.86 3.25
N ALA A 201 10.43 8.00 3.46
CA ALA A 201 11.27 8.24 4.62
C ALA A 201 10.41 8.33 5.90
N GLU A 202 10.99 7.92 7.02
CA GLU A 202 10.45 8.23 8.35
C GLU A 202 10.49 9.75 8.58
N GLU A 203 9.60 10.25 9.44
CA GLU A 203 9.52 11.69 9.74
C GLU A 203 10.75 12.21 10.50
N THR A 204 11.41 11.34 11.25
CA THR A 204 12.52 11.69 12.14
C THR A 204 13.83 11.11 11.65
N THR A 205 14.87 11.94 11.62
CA THR A 205 16.26 11.49 11.36
C THR A 205 16.95 11.09 12.67
N ARG A 206 17.83 10.09 12.62
CA ARG A 206 18.66 9.66 13.75
C ARG A 206 20.11 10.03 13.48
N THR A 207 20.84 10.40 14.53
CA THR A 207 22.29 10.67 14.45
C THR A 207 23.06 9.36 14.68
N GLY A 208 24.07 9.10 13.86
CA GLY A 208 24.95 7.93 14.05
C GLY A 208 25.89 8.09 15.24
N GLU A 209 26.26 6.98 15.87
CA GLU A 209 27.23 6.93 16.97
C GLU A 209 28.67 6.80 16.41
N VAL A 210 29.65 7.32 17.15
CA VAL A 210 31.08 7.15 16.81
C VAL A 210 31.50 5.73 17.17
N GLY A 211 32.17 5.03 16.25
CA GLY A 211 32.65 3.65 16.43
C GLY A 211 34.08 3.53 16.92
#